data_AF-A0A1V6F252-F1
#
_entry.id   AF-A0A1V6F252-F1
#
_cell.length_a   1.000
_cell.length_b   1.000
_cell.length_c   1.000
_cell.angle_alpha   90.00
_cell.angle_beta   90.00
_cell.angle_gamma   90.00
#
_symmetry.space_group_name_H-M   'P 1'
#
loop_
_entity.id
_entity.type
_entity.pdbx_description
1 polymer ?
#
loop_
_entity_poly.entity_id
_entity_poly.type
_entity_poly.pdbx_seq_one_letter_code
_entity_poly.pdbx_strand_id
1 'polypeptide(L)' 'MEGANDIARLAIRTCGGTSMMRHLPLERMYRDSRCGALMLPWTAELVIDRMGRETLYEAGERDE' A
#
# COMPACT_ATOMS: atom_id res chain seq x y z
N MET A 1 -0.60 -0.84 -1.46
CA MET A 1 -1.09 0.35 -0.71
C MET A 1 -0.42 1.63 -1.22
N GLU A 2 -0.68 2.04 -2.47
CA GLU A 2 -0.06 3.25 -3.02
C GLU A 2 -0.64 4.54 -2.40
N GLY A 3 -1.97 4.59 -2.21
CA GLY A 3 -2.63 5.78 -1.65
C GLY A 3 -2.15 6.15 -0.24
N ALA A 4 -1.89 5.17 0.62
CA ALA A 4 -1.33 5.44 1.95
C ALA A 4 0.08 6.04 1.87
N ASN A 5 0.90 5.57 0.91
CA ASN A 5 2.23 6.11 0.68
C ASN A 5 2.19 7.54 0.15
N ASP A 6 1.28 7.82 -0.79
CA ASP A 6 1.11 9.17 -1.35
C ASP A 6 0.72 10.20 -0.30
N ILE A 7 -0.20 9.84 0.60
CA ILE A 7 -0.61 10.69 1.72
C ILE A 7 0.56 10.92 2.67
N ALA A 8 1.28 9.87 3.07
CA ALA A 8 2.43 9.99 3.97
C ALA A 8 3.54 10.84 3.34
N ARG A 9 3.79 10.67 2.04
CA ARG A 9 4.76 11.45 1.26
C ARG A 9 4.35 12.92 1.16
N LEU A 10 3.06 13.21 0.97
CA LEU A 10 2.53 14.57 1.00
C LEU A 10 2.71 15.20 2.38
N ALA A 11 2.37 14.49 3.46
CA ALA A 11 2.52 14.97 4.83
C ALA A 11 3.98 15.32 5.17
N ILE A 12 4.95 14.48 4.79
CA ILE A 12 6.38 14.78 4.97
C ILE A 12 6.78 16.06 4.25
N ARG A 13 6.35 16.25 2.98
CA ARG A 13 6.67 17.46 2.21
C ARG A 13 6.03 18.71 2.83
N THR A 14 4.77 18.61 3.26
CA THR A 14 4.04 19.73 3.87
C THR A 14 4.66 20.15 5.20
N CYS A 15 5.10 19.20 6.03
CA CYS A 15 5.69 19.49 7.34
C CYS A 15 7.18 19.84 7.29
N GLY A 16 7.87 19.64 6.16
CA GLY A 16 9.29 19.95 6.01
C GLY A 16 10.16 19.27 7.08
N GLY A 17 11.13 19.99 7.64
CA GLY A 17 12.02 19.45 8.69
C GLY A 17 11.30 18.99 9.97
N THR A 18 10.13 19.55 10.27
CA THR A 18 9.30 19.15 11.42
C THR A 18 8.80 17.72 11.32
N SER A 19 8.71 17.17 10.11
CA SER A 19 8.31 15.77 9.88
C SER A 19 9.26 14.74 10.50
N MET A 20 10.49 15.14 10.84
CA MET A 20 11.50 14.29 11.47
C MET A 20 11.52 14.43 13.00
N MET A 21 10.64 15.25 13.59
CA MET A 21 10.57 15.39 15.04
C MET A 21 9.79 14.22 15.65
N ARG A 22 10.27 13.69 16.78
CA ARG A 22 9.69 12.51 17.45
C ARG A 22 8.20 12.62 17.83
N HIS A 23 7.67 13.84 17.97
CA HIS A 23 6.25 14.05 18.30
C HIS A 23 5.31 13.85 17.10
N LEU A 24 5.85 13.85 15.87
CA LEU A 24 5.12 13.55 14.64
C LEU A 24 5.65 12.25 14.03
N PRO A 25 4.90 11.15 14.06
CA PRO A 25 5.38 9.84 13.56
C PRO A 25 5.37 9.72 12.03
N LEU A 26 5.59 10.82 11.29
CA LEU A 26 5.41 10.88 9.83
C LEU A 26 6.44 10.03 9.07
N GLU A 27 7.71 10.06 9.51
CA GLU A 27 8.76 9.20 8.94
C GLU A 27 8.46 7.70 9.09
N ARG A 28 7.90 7.30 10.23
CA ARG A 28 7.50 5.92 10.50
C ARG A 28 6.34 5.54 9.58
N MET A 29 5.30 6.37 9.52
CA MET A 29 4.16 6.16 8.64
C MET A 29 4.57 6.02 7.17
N TYR A 30 5.51 6.84 6.70
CA TYR A 30 6.03 6.70 5.33
C TYR A 30 6.76 5.38 5.11
N ARG A 31 7.59 4.93 6.05
CA ARG A 31 8.24 3.60 5.96
C ARG A 31 7.22 2.46 5.96
N ASP A 32 6.29 2.48 6.90
CA ASP A 32 5.26 1.44 7.06
C ASP A 32 4.36 1.35 5.82
N SER A 33 3.99 2.49 5.24
CA SER A 33 3.15 2.54 4.03
C SER A 33 3.79 1.86 2.81
N ARG A 34 5.12 1.84 2.70
CA ARG A 34 5.82 1.12 1.63
C ARG A 34 5.81 -0.39 1.86
N CYS A 35 5.97 -0.83 3.10
CA CYS A 35 5.96 -2.25 3.44
C CYS A 35 4.59 -2.90 3.19
N GLY A 36 3.50 -2.16 3.38
CA GLY A 36 2.15 -2.72 3.23
C GLY A 36 1.76 -3.16 1.82
N ALA A 37 2.57 -2.90 0.79
CA ALA A 37 2.39 -3.46 -0.56
C ALA A 37 3.24 -4.72 -0.82
N LEU A 38 4.16 -5.06 0.08
CA LEU A 38 5.15 -6.13 -0.07
C LEU A 38 4.94 -7.28 0.93
N MET A 39 3.98 -7.15 1.84
CA MET A 39 3.75 -8.14 2.89
C MET A 39 2.72 -9.17 2.48
N LEU A 40 3.04 -10.45 2.70
CA LEU A 40 2.08 -11.54 2.59
C LEU A 40 0.97 -11.38 3.64
N PRO A 41 -0.26 -11.84 3.33
CA PRO A 41 -0.66 -12.56 2.12
C PRO A 41 -1.04 -11.65 0.93
N TRP A 42 -0.94 -10.32 1.06
CA TRP A 42 -1.51 -9.36 0.09
C TRP A 42 -0.46 -8.41 -0.49
N THR A 43 0.45 -8.94 -1.32
CA THR A 43 1.32 -8.06 -2.11
C THR A 43 0.53 -7.37 -3.23
N ALA A 44 1.04 -6.26 -3.75
CA ALA A 44 0.38 -5.53 -4.84
C ALA A 44 0.13 -6.42 -6.05
N GLU A 45 1.11 -7.25 -6.42
CA GLU A 45 1.04 -8.17 -7.54
C GLU A 45 -0.01 -9.25 -7.31
N LEU A 46 -0.06 -9.86 -6.11
CA LEU A 46 -1.04 -10.89 -5.77
C LEU A 46 -2.47 -10.36 -5.79
N VAL A 47 -2.68 -9.13 -5.32
CA VAL A 47 -4.00 -8.50 -5.35
C VAL A 47 -4.43 -8.21 -6.77
N ILE A 48 -3.53 -7.70 -7.63
CA ILE A 48 -3.83 -7.44 -9.05
C ILE A 48 -4.16 -8.75 -9.79
N ASP A 49 -3.34 -9.78 -9.61
CA ASP A 49 -3.59 -11.10 -10.21
C ASP A 49 -4.94 -11.69 -9.77
N ARG A 50 -5.21 -11.65 -8.46
CA ARG A 50 -6.48 -12.14 -7.92
C ARG A 50 -7.68 -11.34 -8.40
N MET A 51 -7.58 -10.01 -8.42
CA MET A 51 -8.65 -9.16 -8.98
C MET A 51 -8.93 -9.53 -10.43
N GLY A 52 -7.88 -9.67 -11.26
CA GLY A 52 -8.04 -10.06 -12.66
C GLY A 52 -8.77 -11.39 -12.82
N ARG A 53 -8.39 -12.40 -12.03
CA ARG A 53 -9.07 -13.71 -12.04
C ARG A 53 -10.52 -13.61 -11.56
N GLU A 54 -10.77 -12.97 -10.42
CA GLU A 54 -12.11 -12.85 -9.83
C GLU A 54 -13.07 -11.98 -10.66
N THR A 55 -12.55 -11.08 -11.51
CA THR A 55 -13.37 -10.35 -12.48
C THR A 55 -13.78 -11.17 -13.70
N LEU A 56 -13.07 -12.27 -13.98
CA LEU A 56 -13.28 -13.10 -15.18
C LEU A 56 -13.98 -14.42 -14.89
N TYR A 57 -13.84 -14.95 -13.67
CA TYR A 57 -14.33 -16.27 -13.27
C TYR A 57 -15.18 -16.19 -12.01
N GLU A 58 -16.30 -16.91 -12.01
CA GLU A 58 -17.10 -17.17 -10.83
C GLU A 58 -16.38 -18.13 -9.86
N ALA A 59 -16.86 -18.20 -8.62
CA ALA A 59 -16.28 -19.05 -7.61
C ALA A 59 -16.30 -20.54 -8.02
N GLY A 60 -15.12 -21.10 -8.31
CA GLY A 60 -14.94 -22.50 -8.70
C GLY A 60 -14.89 -22.74 -10.21
N GLU A 61 -15.11 -21.71 -11.02
CA GLU A 61 -15.00 -21.76 -12.48
C GLU A 61 -13.53 -21.91 -12.92
N ARG A 62 -13.34 -22.61 -14.04
CA ARG A 62 -12.05 -22.95 -14.63
C ARG A 62 -12.15 -22.75 -16.13
N ASP A 63 -11.02 -22.50 -16.78
CA ASP A 63 -10.84 -22.25 -18.22
C ASP A 63 -11.19 -23.44 -19.15
N GLU A 64 -12.00 -24.41 -18.70
CA GLU A 64 -12.44 -25.59 -19.47
C GLU A 64 -13.45 -25.24 -20.58
#